data_AF-A0AB33VIN8-F1
#
_entry.id   AF-A0AB33VIN8-F1
#
_cell.length_a   1.000
_cell.length_b   1.000
_cell.length_c   1.000
_cell.angle_alpha   90.00
_cell.angle_beta   90.00
_cell.angle_gamma   90.00
#
_symmetry.space_group_name_H-M   'P 1'
#
loop_
_entity.id
_entity.type
_entity.pdbx_description
1 polymer ?
#
loop_
_entity_poly.entity_id
_entity_poly.type
_entity_poly.pdbx_seq_one_letter_code
_entity_poly.pdbx_strand_id
1 'polypeptide(L)'
;MTHLSAIAFAVRQAAAPQGIALSTGHAQQLVAAALGHNNLASYQASGDDVRLPEAADIVLDSERLHARAATLGHNGHAFVQALTAVLRARFPDAELYDDHEAWLMVVQSHFELAIINDDSVESEVAMTNGTSPQVDVDLPWWDTLGEYDGDNLSVEFESLVTVDQDEDRTYYRDEIDVHGTLTVERLSRAPILVAVASMSSTQNCGGLRGAK
;
A
#
# COMPACT_ATOMS: atom_id res chain seq x y z
N MET A 1 19.37 -17.74 -9.04
CA MET A 1 18.22 -18.46 -9.63
C MET A 1 17.11 -17.44 -9.76
N THR A 2 16.46 -17.30 -10.92
CA THR A 2 15.47 -16.23 -11.09
C THR A 2 14.14 -16.59 -10.41
N HIS A 3 13.68 -15.77 -9.46
CA HIS A 3 12.46 -15.98 -8.68
C HIS A 3 11.24 -16.08 -9.60
N LEU A 4 11.18 -15.28 -10.66
CA LEU A 4 10.14 -15.28 -11.69
C LEU A 4 9.98 -16.65 -12.35
N SER A 5 11.07 -17.31 -12.69
CA SER A 5 11.00 -18.62 -13.35
C SER A 5 10.47 -19.69 -12.41
N ALA A 6 10.86 -19.63 -11.13
CA ALA A 6 10.34 -20.53 -10.10
C ALA A 6 8.86 -20.29 -9.82
N ILE A 7 8.44 -19.03 -9.72
CA ILE A 7 7.03 -18.63 -9.53
C ILE A 7 6.21 -19.08 -10.74
N ALA A 8 6.62 -18.74 -11.96
CA ALA A 8 5.91 -19.14 -13.18
C ALA A 8 5.78 -20.67 -13.30
N PHE A 9 6.81 -21.43 -12.91
CA PHE A 9 6.74 -22.89 -12.87
C PHE A 9 5.76 -23.40 -11.82
N ALA A 10 5.79 -22.86 -10.60
CA ALA A 10 4.86 -23.23 -9.53
C ALA A 10 3.41 -22.88 -9.89
N VAL A 11 3.16 -21.71 -10.48
CA VAL A 11 1.83 -21.30 -10.95
C VAL A 11 1.31 -22.24 -12.02
N ARG A 12 2.15 -22.65 -12.98
CA ARG A 12 1.77 -23.64 -13.99
C ARG A 12 1.37 -24.97 -13.37
N GLN A 13 2.08 -25.44 -12.36
CA GLN A 13 1.72 -26.67 -11.63
C GLN A 13 0.41 -26.50 -10.87
N ALA A 14 0.19 -25.35 -10.22
CA ALA A 14 -1.04 -25.06 -9.48
C ALA A 14 -2.26 -24.88 -10.41
N ALA A 15 -2.06 -24.36 -11.62
CA ALA A 15 -3.12 -24.10 -12.58
C ALA A 15 -3.45 -25.33 -13.47
N ALA A 16 -2.55 -26.30 -13.60
CA ALA A 16 -2.76 -27.49 -14.44
C ALA A 16 -4.00 -28.34 -14.05
N PRO A 17 -4.31 -28.58 -12.75
CA PRO A 17 -5.54 -29.26 -12.34
C PRO A 17 -6.83 -28.53 -12.73
N GLN A 18 -6.74 -27.22 -12.97
CA GLN A 18 -7.85 -26.37 -13.41
C GLN A 18 -8.01 -26.32 -14.94
N GLY A 19 -7.27 -27.18 -15.66
CA GLY A 19 -7.32 -27.28 -17.12
C GLY A 19 -6.50 -26.22 -17.86
N ILE A 20 -5.67 -25.45 -17.16
CA ILE A 20 -4.87 -24.38 -17.76
C ILE A 20 -3.50 -24.92 -18.17
N ALA A 21 -3.37 -25.19 -19.47
CA ALA A 21 -2.10 -25.58 -20.09
C ALA A 21 -1.37 -24.33 -20.63
N LEU A 22 -0.50 -23.74 -19.80
CA LEU A 22 0.34 -22.61 -20.20
C LEU A 22 1.74 -23.08 -20.59
N SER A 23 2.32 -22.45 -21.62
CA SER A 23 3.75 -22.52 -21.88
C SER A 23 4.53 -21.78 -20.79
N THR A 24 5.79 -22.14 -20.56
CA THR A 24 6.64 -21.42 -19.57
C THR A 24 6.71 -19.92 -19.88
N GLY A 25 6.85 -19.56 -21.16
CA GLY A 25 6.94 -18.16 -21.58
C GLY A 25 5.65 -17.37 -21.33
N HIS A 26 4.48 -17.97 -21.59
CA HIS A 26 3.20 -17.31 -21.28
C HIS A 26 3.02 -17.12 -19.78
N ALA A 27 3.36 -18.12 -18.97
CA ALA A 27 3.30 -17.98 -17.52
C ALA A 27 4.23 -16.86 -17.01
N GLN A 28 5.47 -16.78 -17.51
CA GLN A 28 6.38 -15.69 -17.15
C GLN A 28 5.85 -14.31 -17.57
N GLN A 29 5.22 -14.20 -18.75
CA GLN A 29 4.58 -12.95 -19.18
C GLN A 29 3.39 -12.56 -18.30
N LEU A 30 2.61 -13.54 -17.83
CA LEU A 30 1.48 -13.30 -16.94
C LEU A 30 1.93 -12.92 -15.53
N VAL A 31 2.97 -13.57 -14.99
CA VAL A 31 3.56 -13.14 -13.71
C VAL A 31 4.15 -11.73 -13.83
N ALA A 32 4.89 -11.43 -14.90
CA ALA A 32 5.41 -10.08 -15.11
C ALA A 32 4.30 -9.03 -15.24
N ALA A 33 3.20 -9.36 -15.93
CA ALA A 33 2.02 -8.50 -16.03
C ALA A 33 1.33 -8.29 -14.67
N ALA A 34 1.20 -9.34 -13.86
CA ALA A 34 0.67 -9.24 -12.50
C ALA A 34 1.54 -8.38 -11.58
N LEU A 35 2.84 -8.33 -11.84
CA LEU A 35 3.77 -7.45 -11.14
C LEU A 35 3.89 -6.07 -11.81
N GLY A 36 2.88 -5.65 -12.58
CA GLY A 36 2.80 -4.30 -13.14
C GLY A 36 3.63 -4.03 -14.41
N HIS A 37 4.31 -5.04 -14.97
CA HIS A 37 5.15 -4.82 -16.16
C HIS A 37 4.39 -4.96 -17.46
N ASN A 38 4.70 -4.07 -18.40
CA ASN A 38 4.18 -4.13 -19.77
C ASN A 38 4.58 -5.44 -20.48
N ASN A 39 5.77 -5.98 -20.23
CA ASN A 39 6.25 -7.20 -20.85
C ASN A 39 7.37 -7.87 -20.01
N LEU A 40 7.72 -9.10 -20.35
CA LEU A 40 8.75 -9.88 -19.66
C LEU A 40 10.13 -9.21 -19.68
N ALA A 41 10.51 -8.56 -20.77
CA ALA A 41 11.81 -7.88 -20.86
C ALA A 41 11.89 -6.69 -19.89
N SER A 42 10.78 -5.97 -19.70
CA SER A 42 10.70 -4.88 -18.73
C SER A 42 10.89 -5.37 -17.29
N TYR A 43 10.34 -6.54 -16.94
CA TYR A 43 10.58 -7.15 -15.63
C TYR A 43 12.02 -7.62 -15.47
N GLN A 44 12.60 -8.22 -16.51
CA GLN A 44 13.99 -8.69 -16.47
C GLN A 44 14.99 -7.53 -16.34
N ALA A 45 14.62 -6.34 -16.84
CA ALA A 45 15.44 -5.14 -16.76
C ALA A 45 15.27 -4.34 -15.46
N SER A 46 14.17 -4.53 -14.71
CA SER A 46 13.91 -3.74 -13.48
C SER A 46 14.72 -4.21 -12.27
N GLY A 47 15.17 -5.46 -12.25
CA GLY A 47 15.88 -6.03 -11.10
C GLY A 47 14.96 -6.48 -9.97
N ASP A 48 13.64 -6.42 -10.16
CA ASP A 48 12.63 -6.76 -9.15
C ASP A 48 12.73 -8.20 -8.66
N ASP A 49 13.26 -9.10 -9.50
CA ASP A 49 13.52 -10.49 -9.15
C ASP A 49 14.43 -10.65 -7.93
N VAL A 50 15.32 -9.68 -7.69
CA VAL A 50 16.23 -9.64 -6.53
C VAL A 50 15.56 -9.02 -5.31
N ARG A 51 14.68 -8.04 -5.51
CA ARG A 51 14.02 -7.27 -4.44
C ARG A 51 12.73 -7.91 -3.94
N LEU A 52 12.09 -8.77 -4.74
CA LEU A 52 10.83 -9.44 -4.39
C LEU A 52 10.86 -10.18 -3.05
N PRO A 53 11.95 -10.83 -2.62
CA PRO A 53 12.03 -11.44 -1.29
C PRO A 53 12.14 -10.46 -0.12
N GLU A 54 12.46 -9.20 -0.37
CA GLU A 54 12.57 -8.12 0.63
C GLU A 54 11.24 -7.36 0.80
N ALA A 55 10.24 -7.71 0.00
CA ALA A 55 8.90 -7.14 0.01
C ALA A 55 8.17 -7.38 1.34
N ALA A 56 7.72 -6.32 2.00
CA ALA A 56 6.73 -6.41 3.07
C ALA A 56 5.30 -6.52 2.49
N ASP A 57 5.00 -5.73 1.47
CA ASP A 57 3.73 -5.77 0.74
C ASP A 57 3.97 -6.18 -0.72
N ILE A 58 3.09 -7.02 -1.28
CA ILE A 58 3.08 -7.39 -2.69
C ILE A 58 1.70 -7.07 -3.27
N VAL A 59 1.63 -6.07 -4.13
CA VAL A 59 0.38 -5.68 -4.79
C VAL A 59 0.33 -6.22 -6.22
N LEU A 60 -0.74 -6.96 -6.53
CA LEU A 60 -0.97 -7.51 -7.87
C LEU A 60 -1.76 -6.55 -8.76
N ASP A 61 -1.31 -6.39 -9.99
CA ASP A 61 -2.06 -5.74 -11.07
C ASP A 61 -2.93 -6.78 -11.78
N SER A 62 -4.04 -7.15 -11.12
CA SER A 62 -4.98 -8.16 -11.63
C SER A 62 -5.60 -7.75 -12.96
N GLU A 63 -5.84 -6.45 -13.19
CA GLU A 63 -6.37 -5.94 -14.46
C GLU A 63 -5.41 -6.16 -15.62
N ARG A 64 -4.13 -5.81 -15.44
CA ARG A 64 -3.09 -6.01 -16.46
C ARG A 64 -2.82 -7.48 -16.69
N LEU A 65 -2.87 -8.31 -15.65
CA LEU A 65 -2.81 -9.77 -15.80
C LEU A 65 -3.97 -10.26 -16.65
N HIS A 66 -5.21 -9.86 -16.34
CA HIS A 66 -6.40 -10.24 -17.11
C HIS A 66 -6.31 -9.79 -18.57
N ALA A 67 -5.91 -8.54 -18.82
CA ALA A 67 -5.69 -8.03 -20.16
C ALA A 67 -4.64 -8.86 -20.92
N ARG A 68 -3.50 -9.17 -20.28
CA ARG A 68 -2.45 -10.00 -20.87
C ARG A 68 -2.94 -11.43 -21.12
N ALA A 69 -3.68 -12.04 -20.19
CA ALA A 69 -4.25 -13.37 -20.35
C ALA A 69 -5.20 -13.43 -21.55
N ALA A 70 -6.05 -12.41 -21.72
CA ALA A 70 -6.93 -12.29 -22.88
C ALA A 70 -6.15 -12.23 -24.19
N THR A 71 -5.05 -11.46 -24.26
CA THR A 71 -4.19 -11.43 -25.48
C THR A 71 -3.53 -12.77 -25.80
N LEU A 72 -3.30 -13.61 -24.79
CA LEU A 72 -2.71 -14.93 -24.92
C LEU A 72 -3.75 -16.05 -25.11
N GLY A 73 -5.06 -15.71 -25.12
CA GLY A 73 -6.16 -16.67 -25.29
C GLY A 73 -6.49 -17.49 -24.04
N HIS A 74 -6.18 -16.98 -22.85
CA HIS A 74 -6.40 -17.67 -21.57
C HIS A 74 -7.36 -16.88 -20.67
N ASN A 75 -8.11 -17.60 -19.81
CA ASN A 75 -8.86 -16.98 -18.73
C ASN A 75 -7.91 -16.66 -17.57
N GLY A 76 -7.76 -15.38 -17.24
CA GLY A 76 -6.80 -14.94 -16.22
C GLY A 76 -7.25 -15.16 -14.76
N HIS A 77 -8.53 -15.37 -14.47
CA HIS A 77 -9.03 -15.50 -13.07
C HIS A 77 -8.36 -16.64 -12.31
N ALA A 78 -8.34 -17.82 -12.93
CA ALA A 78 -7.72 -19.01 -12.36
C ALA A 78 -6.20 -18.87 -12.25
N PHE A 79 -5.58 -18.05 -13.12
CA PHE A 79 -4.17 -17.72 -13.00
C PHE A 79 -3.89 -16.78 -11.83
N VAL A 80 -4.73 -15.76 -11.59
CA VAL A 80 -4.63 -14.89 -10.41
C VAL A 80 -4.70 -15.74 -9.14
N GLN A 81 -5.70 -16.61 -9.00
CA GLN A 81 -5.84 -17.49 -7.83
C GLN A 81 -4.59 -18.37 -7.61
N ALA A 82 -4.08 -18.98 -8.68
CA ALA A 82 -2.88 -19.81 -8.62
C ALA A 82 -1.63 -18.99 -8.27
N LEU A 83 -1.51 -17.77 -8.80
CA LEU A 83 -0.42 -16.84 -8.51
C LEU A 83 -0.44 -16.39 -7.06
N THR A 84 -1.60 -15.93 -6.56
CA THR A 84 -1.78 -15.51 -5.16
C THR A 84 -1.41 -16.65 -4.20
N ALA A 85 -1.86 -17.88 -4.47
CA ALA A 85 -1.51 -19.04 -3.64
C ALA A 85 0.00 -19.34 -3.65
N VAL A 86 0.65 -19.27 -4.81
CA VAL A 86 2.10 -19.48 -4.95
C VAL A 86 2.89 -18.39 -4.24
N LEU A 87 2.48 -17.13 -4.36
CA LEU A 87 3.16 -16.01 -3.72
C LEU A 87 3.02 -16.09 -2.20
N ARG A 88 1.82 -16.36 -1.65
CA ARG A 88 1.63 -16.59 -0.20
C ARG A 88 2.48 -17.75 0.34
N ALA A 89 2.59 -18.84 -0.42
CA ALA A 89 3.41 -19.98 0.00
C ALA A 89 4.92 -19.68 -0.06
N ARG A 90 5.34 -18.76 -0.93
CA ARG A 90 6.75 -18.44 -1.16
C ARG A 90 7.25 -17.27 -0.30
N PHE A 91 6.37 -16.33 0.02
CA PHE A 91 6.62 -15.13 0.80
C PHE A 91 5.58 -15.07 1.93
N PRO A 92 5.71 -15.93 2.95
CA PRO A 92 4.72 -16.02 4.04
C PRO A 92 4.70 -14.78 4.95
N ASP A 93 5.78 -14.01 4.96
CA ASP A 93 5.93 -12.79 5.76
C ASP A 93 5.48 -11.53 5.00
N ALA A 94 5.15 -11.66 3.70
CA ALA A 94 4.67 -10.55 2.88
C ALA A 94 3.13 -10.53 2.84
N GLU A 95 2.53 -9.36 3.00
CA GLU A 95 1.10 -9.17 2.81
C GLU A 95 0.80 -9.06 1.31
N LEU A 96 -0.28 -9.70 0.85
CA LEU A 96 -0.66 -9.72 -0.56
C LEU A 96 -1.96 -8.98 -0.79
N TYR A 97 -1.94 -8.08 -1.76
CA TYR A 97 -3.10 -7.28 -2.17
C TYR A 97 -3.49 -7.62 -3.61
N ASP A 98 -4.78 -7.81 -3.84
CA ASP A 98 -5.32 -8.23 -5.14
C ASP A 98 -5.35 -7.08 -6.17
N ASP A 99 -5.36 -5.84 -5.68
CA ASP A 99 -5.30 -4.61 -6.45
C ASP A 99 -4.70 -3.45 -5.61
N HIS A 100 -4.49 -2.33 -6.29
CA HIS A 100 -3.89 -1.13 -5.72
C HIS A 100 -4.80 -0.40 -4.73
N GLU A 101 -6.12 -0.46 -4.92
CA GLU A 101 -7.09 0.23 -4.08
C GLU A 101 -7.17 -0.43 -2.69
N ALA A 102 -7.16 -1.75 -2.64
CA ALA A 102 -7.12 -2.52 -1.40
C ALA A 102 -5.86 -2.20 -0.57
N TRP A 103 -4.71 -2.06 -1.23
CA TRP A 103 -3.47 -1.66 -0.57
C TRP A 103 -3.56 -0.21 -0.06
N LEU A 104 -4.03 0.72 -0.89
CA LEU A 104 -4.21 2.13 -0.52
C LEU A 104 -5.06 2.31 0.73
N MET A 105 -6.17 1.56 0.85
CA MET A 105 -7.03 1.60 2.03
C MET A 105 -6.29 1.19 3.30
N VAL A 106 -5.49 0.12 3.24
CA VAL A 106 -4.73 -0.36 4.41
C VAL A 106 -3.67 0.65 4.81
N VAL A 107 -2.99 1.24 3.83
CA VAL A 107 -1.96 2.26 4.08
C VAL A 107 -2.56 3.54 4.64
N GLN A 108 -3.70 3.98 4.10
CA GLN A 108 -4.48 5.09 4.65
C GLN A 108 -4.81 4.85 6.14
N SER A 109 -5.43 3.71 6.46
CA SER A 109 -5.78 3.38 7.85
C SER A 109 -4.55 3.24 8.74
N HIS A 110 -3.46 2.67 8.23
CA HIS A 110 -2.20 2.58 8.99
C HIS A 110 -1.66 3.97 9.34
N PHE A 111 -1.73 4.93 8.40
CA PHE A 111 -1.24 6.27 8.63
C PHE A 111 -2.13 7.10 9.56
N GLU A 112 -3.44 7.02 9.41
CA GLU A 112 -4.37 7.65 10.36
C GLU A 112 -4.12 7.15 11.79
N LEU A 113 -3.95 5.83 11.95
CA LEU A 113 -3.60 5.24 13.24
C LEU A 113 -2.21 5.66 13.74
N ALA A 114 -1.23 5.77 12.85
CA ALA A 114 0.10 6.23 13.22
C ALA A 114 0.08 7.68 13.74
N ILE A 115 -0.71 8.56 13.11
CA ILE A 115 -0.92 9.94 13.55
C ILE A 115 -1.57 9.98 14.93
N ILE A 116 -2.64 9.22 15.13
CA ILE A 116 -3.39 9.20 16.38
C ILE A 116 -2.53 8.68 17.55
N ASN A 117 -1.70 7.66 17.32
CA ASN A 117 -0.87 7.04 18.34
C ASN A 117 0.52 7.67 18.46
N ASP A 118 0.79 8.79 17.77
CA ASP A 118 2.05 9.50 17.94
C ASP A 118 2.11 10.12 19.34
N ASP A 119 3.23 9.93 20.05
CA ASP A 119 3.42 10.41 21.43
C ASP A 119 3.11 11.91 21.57
N SER A 120 3.41 12.71 20.53
CA SER A 120 3.15 14.15 20.53
C SER A 120 1.67 14.48 20.33
N VAL A 121 0.92 13.64 19.61
CA VAL A 121 -0.54 13.78 19.47
C VAL A 121 -1.25 13.26 20.71
N GLU A 122 -0.87 12.08 21.21
CA GLU A 122 -1.43 11.50 22.44
C GLU A 122 -1.28 12.44 23.65
N SER A 123 -0.12 13.08 23.78
CA SER A 123 0.13 14.08 24.83
C SER A 123 -0.81 15.26 24.73
N GLU A 124 -1.11 15.72 23.52
CA GLU A 124 -2.02 16.84 23.27
C GLU A 124 -3.48 16.46 23.50
N VAL A 125 -3.90 15.26 23.06
CA VAL A 125 -5.23 14.69 23.33
C VAL A 125 -5.45 14.55 24.85
N ALA A 126 -4.43 14.14 25.60
CA ALA A 126 -4.53 14.04 27.06
C ALA A 126 -4.80 15.40 27.73
N MET A 127 -4.41 16.52 27.09
CA MET A 127 -4.63 17.87 27.61
C MET A 127 -6.04 18.43 27.31
N THR A 128 -6.75 17.90 26.31
CA THR A 128 -8.09 18.38 25.91
C THR A 128 -9.24 17.79 26.73
N ASN A 129 -8.99 16.74 27.53
CA ASN A 129 -10.02 15.86 28.13
C ASN A 129 -10.95 15.18 27.10
N GLY A 130 -10.59 15.20 25.81
CA GLY A 130 -11.33 14.53 24.76
C GLY A 130 -11.10 13.02 24.75
N THR A 131 -11.98 12.29 24.08
CA THR A 131 -11.85 10.84 23.82
C THR A 131 -11.91 10.58 22.32
N SER A 132 -11.59 9.37 21.88
CA SER A 132 -11.75 8.94 20.48
C SER A 132 -11.12 9.91 19.46
N PRO A 133 -9.79 10.13 19.49
CA PRO A 133 -9.13 10.93 18.46
C PRO A 133 -9.39 10.35 17.07
N GLN A 134 -9.72 11.23 16.14
CA GLN A 134 -9.98 10.92 14.73
C GLN A 134 -9.18 11.87 13.86
N VAL A 135 -8.69 11.37 12.74
CA VAL A 135 -8.02 12.16 11.72
C VAL A 135 -8.51 11.70 10.36
N ASP A 136 -8.80 12.65 9.49
CA ASP A 136 -9.10 12.40 8.09
C ASP A 136 -8.03 13.15 7.29
N VAL A 137 -7.09 12.39 6.70
CA VAL A 137 -5.98 12.95 5.94
C VAL A 137 -6.01 12.41 4.53
N ASP A 138 -6.39 13.23 3.56
CA ASP A 138 -6.27 12.85 2.16
C ASP A 138 -4.81 13.00 1.72
N LEU A 139 -4.14 11.90 1.39
CA LEU A 139 -2.71 11.95 1.07
C LEU A 139 -2.53 12.41 -0.38
N PRO A 140 -1.80 13.52 -0.60
CA PRO A 140 -1.85 14.29 -1.84
C PRO A 140 -1.21 13.60 -3.06
N TRP A 141 -0.54 12.47 -2.85
CA TRP A 141 0.17 11.73 -3.88
C TRP A 141 -0.50 10.40 -4.25
N TRP A 142 -1.68 10.09 -3.69
CA TRP A 142 -2.51 8.95 -4.10
C TRP A 142 -2.75 8.91 -5.61
N ASP A 143 -3.03 10.06 -6.22
CA ASP A 143 -3.20 10.17 -7.67
C ASP A 143 -1.90 10.00 -8.47
N THR A 144 -0.74 10.16 -7.80
CA THR A 144 0.59 10.10 -8.40
C THR A 144 1.32 8.78 -8.18
N LEU A 145 0.70 7.85 -7.44
CA LEU A 145 1.21 6.48 -7.21
C LEU A 145 1.37 5.61 -8.47
N GLY A 146 1.08 6.18 -9.64
CA GLY A 146 1.34 5.62 -10.95
C GLY A 146 2.83 5.29 -11.21
N GLU A 147 3.29 5.46 -12.45
CA GLU A 147 4.56 4.88 -12.91
C GLU A 147 5.73 5.13 -11.95
N TYR A 148 6.29 4.05 -11.41
CA TYR A 148 7.53 4.09 -10.63
C TYR A 148 8.67 4.60 -11.49
N ASP A 149 9.28 5.70 -11.07
CA ASP A 149 10.43 6.34 -11.69
C ASP A 149 11.77 5.95 -11.04
N GLY A 150 11.72 5.23 -9.92
CA GLY A 150 12.89 4.80 -9.16
C GLY A 150 13.04 5.45 -7.79
N ASP A 151 12.22 6.46 -7.47
CA ASP A 151 12.33 7.22 -6.23
C ASP A 151 11.28 6.81 -5.18
N ASN A 152 11.65 6.99 -3.91
CA ASN A 152 10.73 6.84 -2.78
C ASN A 152 9.75 8.02 -2.77
N LEU A 153 8.50 7.76 -2.40
CA LEU A 153 7.50 8.81 -2.29
C LEU A 153 7.59 9.39 -0.89
N SER A 154 7.91 10.68 -0.80
CA SER A 154 7.94 11.41 0.45
C SER A 154 7.08 12.67 0.31
N VAL A 155 6.15 12.89 1.24
CA VAL A 155 5.34 14.10 1.26
C VAL A 155 5.24 14.68 2.66
N GLU A 156 5.28 16.00 2.73
CA GLU A 156 4.87 16.72 3.93
C GLU A 156 3.35 16.91 3.89
N PHE A 157 2.69 16.70 5.02
CA PHE A 157 1.26 16.92 5.16
C PHE A 157 0.97 17.76 6.40
N GLU A 158 -0.14 18.48 6.32
CA GLU A 158 -0.77 19.17 7.44
C GLU A 158 -2.17 18.59 7.58
N SER A 159 -2.54 18.18 8.79
CA SER A 159 -3.87 17.63 9.06
C SER A 159 -4.34 18.02 10.46
N LEU A 160 -5.63 17.79 10.70
CA LEU A 160 -6.29 18.08 11.96
C LEU A 160 -6.75 16.80 12.62
N VAL A 161 -6.31 16.58 13.85
CA VAL A 161 -6.87 15.54 14.72
C VAL A 161 -8.01 16.16 15.51
N THR A 162 -9.20 15.58 15.38
CA THR A 162 -10.38 15.95 16.16
C THR A 162 -10.59 14.96 17.29
N VAL A 163 -11.15 15.42 18.40
CA VAL A 163 -11.46 14.57 19.56
C VAL A 163 -12.92 14.72 19.99
N ASP A 164 -13.57 13.60 20.28
CA ASP A 164 -14.92 13.58 20.82
C ASP A 164 -14.92 14.21 22.21
N GLN A 165 -15.91 15.07 22.44
CA GLN A 165 -16.04 15.84 23.67
C GLN A 165 -16.88 15.08 24.70
N ASP A 166 -16.45 15.12 25.96
CA ASP A 166 -17.25 14.71 27.12
C ASP A 166 -18.17 15.88 27.52
N GLU A 167 -19.49 15.71 27.31
CA GLU A 167 -20.51 16.74 27.58
C GLU A 167 -20.52 17.22 29.05
N ASP A 168 -19.96 16.45 29.97
CA ASP A 168 -19.94 16.72 31.41
C ASP A 168 -18.69 17.49 31.90
N ARG A 169 -17.72 17.80 31.02
CA ARG A 169 -16.43 18.44 31.40
C ARG A 169 -16.25 19.87 30.89
N THR A 170 -15.45 20.65 31.62
CA THR A 170 -15.09 22.04 31.24
C THR A 170 -14.13 22.04 30.05
N TYR A 171 -14.51 22.81 29.02
CA TYR A 171 -13.96 22.88 27.67
C TYR A 171 -12.48 23.29 27.57
N TYR A 172 -11.69 22.50 26.81
CA TYR A 172 -10.35 22.88 26.35
C TYR A 172 -10.09 22.39 24.92
N ARG A 173 -10.85 22.90 23.94
CA ARG A 173 -10.66 22.67 22.49
C ARG A 173 -10.78 21.22 22.02
N ASP A 174 -11.05 21.07 20.73
CA ASP A 174 -11.43 19.82 20.07
C ASP A 174 -10.58 19.51 18.84
N GLU A 175 -9.62 20.37 18.52
CA GLU A 175 -8.85 20.35 17.27
C GLU A 175 -7.34 20.48 17.58
N ILE A 176 -6.53 19.57 17.03
CA ILE A 176 -5.07 19.52 17.17
C ILE A 176 -4.44 19.57 15.77
N ASP A 177 -3.60 20.58 15.53
CA ASP A 177 -2.84 20.70 14.28
C ASP A 177 -1.64 19.73 14.29
N VAL A 178 -1.56 18.91 13.24
CA VAL A 178 -0.50 17.93 13.05
C VAL A 178 0.24 18.22 11.76
N HIS A 179 1.57 18.25 11.84
CA HIS A 179 2.46 18.33 10.69
C HIS A 179 3.33 17.08 10.66
N GLY A 180 3.50 16.48 9.49
CA GLY A 180 4.28 15.26 9.38
C GLY A 180 4.88 15.07 8.01
N THR A 181 5.84 14.14 7.95
CA THR A 181 6.37 13.64 6.69
C THR A 181 6.00 12.17 6.58
N LEU A 182 5.39 11.85 5.45
CA LEU A 182 5.06 10.51 5.06
C LEU A 182 6.07 10.01 4.06
N THR A 183 6.70 8.86 4.31
CA THR A 183 7.59 8.21 3.33
C THR A 183 7.09 6.82 3.00
N VAL A 184 7.04 6.51 1.71
CA VAL A 184 6.78 5.16 1.19
C VAL A 184 7.94 4.78 0.28
N GLU A 185 8.72 3.83 0.75
CA GLU A 185 9.80 3.21 0.00
C GLU A 185 9.21 2.28 -1.06
N ARG A 186 9.61 2.49 -2.32
CA ARG A 186 9.15 1.69 -3.45
C ARG A 186 10.29 0.81 -3.92
N LEU A 187 10.14 -0.51 -3.76
CA LEU A 187 11.16 -1.47 -4.19
C LEU A 187 11.02 -1.84 -5.67
N SER A 188 9.87 -1.63 -6.31
CA SER A 188 9.66 -1.95 -7.74
C SER A 188 8.56 -1.14 -8.43
N ARG A 189 8.33 -1.44 -9.72
CA ARG A 189 7.27 -0.85 -10.53
C ARG A 189 5.86 -1.32 -10.14
N ALA A 190 5.72 -2.55 -9.67
CA ALA A 190 4.59 -2.91 -8.83
C ALA A 190 4.84 -2.37 -7.41
N PRO A 191 3.80 -1.98 -6.66
CA PRO A 191 3.95 -1.56 -5.28
C PRO A 191 4.45 -2.74 -4.45
N ILE A 192 5.78 -2.82 -4.34
CA ILE A 192 6.47 -3.54 -3.30
C ILE A 192 6.92 -2.45 -2.34
N LEU A 193 6.21 -2.29 -1.23
CA LEU A 193 6.26 -1.05 -0.46
C LEU A 193 6.69 -1.29 0.99
N VAL A 194 7.44 -0.33 1.53
CA VAL A 194 7.72 -0.19 2.97
C VAL A 194 7.35 1.24 3.36
N ALA A 195 6.33 1.40 4.20
CA ALA A 195 5.87 2.71 4.67
C ALA A 195 6.55 3.09 5.99
N VAL A 196 7.06 4.32 6.08
CA VAL A 196 7.63 4.91 7.31
C VAL A 196 7.09 6.33 7.46
N ALA A 197 6.42 6.61 8.58
CA ALA A 197 5.94 7.94 8.92
C ALA A 197 6.80 8.58 10.02
N SER A 198 7.06 9.88 9.92
CA SER A 198 7.72 10.71 10.94
C SER A 198 6.87 11.95 11.21
N MET A 199 6.60 12.26 12.48
CA MET A 199 5.57 13.24 12.86
C MET A 199 6.10 14.29 13.84
N SER A 200 5.44 15.46 13.82
CA SER A 200 5.61 16.53 14.82
C SER A 200 4.29 17.28 15.01
N SER A 201 3.69 17.21 16.19
CA SER A 201 2.49 18.00 16.51
C SER A 201 2.86 19.38 17.04
N THR A 202 1.97 20.36 16.86
CA THR A 202 2.07 21.64 17.58
C THR A 202 0.69 22.08 18.01
N GLN A 203 0.50 22.27 19.31
CA GLN A 203 -0.75 22.80 19.82
C GLN A 203 -0.92 24.25 19.36
N ASN A 204 -1.88 24.50 18.48
CA ASN A 204 -2.10 25.85 18.01
C ASN A 204 -2.84 26.64 19.10
N CYS A 205 -2.10 27.48 19.84
CA CYS A 205 -2.65 28.44 20.80
C CYS A 205 -3.42 29.59 20.11
N GLY A 206 -4.28 29.28 19.13
CA GLY A 206 -5.14 30.24 18.44
C GLY A 206 -6.23 30.77 19.37
N GLY A 207 -5.99 31.92 20.00
CA GLY A 207 -6.95 32.56 20.89
C GLY A 207 -8.34 32.70 20.26
N LEU A 208 -9.37 32.38 21.07
CA LEU A 208 -10.76 32.83 20.95
C LEU A 208 -11.05 33.58 19.64
N ARG A 209 -11.34 32.85 18.54
CA ARG A 209 -12.04 33.48 17.42
C ARG A 209 -13.47 33.73 17.88
N GLY A 210 -13.74 35.01 18.07
CA GLY A 210 -14.84 35.57 18.82
C GLY A 210 -16.21 34.97 18.52
N ALA A 211 -16.97 34.86 19.60
CA ALA A 211 -18.42 34.94 19.57
C ALA A 211 -18.89 36.05 18.63
N LYS A 212 -19.80 35.70 17.73
CA LYS A 212 -20.93 36.54 17.34
C LYS A 212 -22.15 35.69 17.12
#